data_AF-A0A370GBA6-F1
#
_entry.id   AF-A0A370GBA6-F1
#
_cell.length_a   1.000
_cell.length_b   1.000
_cell.length_c   1.000
_cell.angle_alpha   90.00
_cell.angle_beta   90.00
_cell.angle_gamma   90.00
#
_symmetry.space_group_name_H-M   'P 1'
#
loop_
_entity.id
_entity.type
_entity.pdbx_description
1 polymer ?
#
loop_
_entity_poly.entity_id
_entity_poly.type
_entity_poly.pdbx_seq_one_letter_code
_entity_poly.pdbx_strand_id
1 'polypeptide(L)'
;MKLLHAVKITTLASILAYSAYGFAATSDMQNGNSQQNMNSNMQQQNMNSGMSTNGSMQMSDADITAAINGKLSADPLTTGSTVNVTTQNGTVTLNGTVNTDADVSKVVELAESTAGVKDVNTTNLNVKESKQPLADTIITAKVRGIFIREKLFGDKDISVMGIGVETNNGTVYLTGTVDTQEQANNAVKLAQSISGVQKVESKLEVKAASSS
;
A
#
# COMPACT_ATOMS: atom_id res chain seq x y z
N MET A 1 -40.26 6.81 37.70
CA MET A 1 -40.51 7.82 38.75
C MET A 1 -41.02 7.09 39.98
N LYS A 2 -40.34 7.19 41.14
CA LYS A 2 -40.66 6.55 42.44
C LYS A 2 -40.59 4.99 42.48
N LEU A 3 -40.30 4.31 43.60
CA LEU A 3 -39.61 4.63 44.88
C LEU A 3 -39.32 3.26 45.60
N LEU A 4 -38.18 3.14 46.30
CA LEU A 4 -37.96 2.66 47.71
C LEU A 4 -38.89 1.57 48.33
N HIS A 5 -38.50 0.68 49.26
CA HIS A 5 -37.42 0.66 50.28
C HIS A 5 -37.26 -0.76 50.89
N ALA A 6 -36.09 -1.10 51.44
CA ALA A 6 -35.95 -1.82 52.73
C ALA A 6 -34.53 -1.64 53.31
N VAL A 7 -34.42 -1.29 54.60
CA VAL A 7 -33.14 -0.97 55.29
C VAL A 7 -33.14 -1.58 56.71
N LYS A 8 -31.99 -2.14 57.15
CA LYS A 8 -31.48 -2.28 58.55
C LYS A 8 -30.07 -2.92 58.50
N ILE A 9 -28.99 -2.57 59.21
CA ILE A 9 -28.66 -1.93 60.53
C ILE A 9 -28.29 -2.97 61.61
N THR A 10 -27.15 -2.94 62.36
CA THR A 10 -25.86 -2.20 62.31
C THR A 10 -24.85 -2.82 63.33
N THR A 11 -23.52 -2.82 63.07
CA THR A 11 -22.37 -3.07 64.02
C THR A 11 -22.21 -4.48 64.67
N LEU A 12 -21.01 -4.99 65.01
CA LEU A 12 -20.04 -4.51 66.02
C LEU A 12 -18.59 -5.01 65.81
N ALA A 13 -17.63 -4.36 66.47
CA ALA A 13 -16.19 -4.65 66.41
C ALA A 13 -15.64 -5.22 67.74
N SER A 14 -14.51 -5.92 67.69
CA SER A 14 -13.70 -6.29 68.88
C SER A 14 -12.21 -6.15 68.59
N ILE A 15 -11.50 -5.40 69.45
CA ILE A 15 -10.05 -5.17 69.41
C ILE A 15 -9.40 -6.06 70.47
N LEU A 16 -8.24 -6.67 70.17
CA LEU A 16 -7.21 -6.92 71.18
C LEU A 16 -5.82 -6.69 70.58
N ALA A 17 -5.04 -5.83 71.23
CA ALA A 17 -3.63 -5.60 70.95
C ALA A 17 -2.79 -6.18 72.10
N TYR A 18 -1.57 -6.65 71.81
CA TYR A 18 -0.59 -6.94 72.86
C TYR A 18 0.85 -6.54 72.48
N SER A 19 1.37 -5.63 73.32
CA SER A 19 2.77 -5.45 73.76
C SER A 19 3.93 -5.39 72.75
N ALA A 20 4.58 -4.23 72.74
CA ALA A 20 5.92 -4.00 72.23
C ALA A 20 7.03 -4.61 73.11
N TYR A 21 8.17 -4.96 72.50
CA TYR A 21 9.58 -4.75 72.91
C TYR A 21 10.45 -5.14 71.67
N GLY A 22 11.54 -4.48 71.28
CA GLY A 22 12.22 -3.31 71.83
C GLY A 22 13.29 -2.74 70.87
N PHE A 23 14.25 -2.00 71.43
CA PHE A 23 15.35 -1.26 70.78
C PHE A 23 16.18 -2.02 69.73
N ALA A 24 16.54 -1.34 68.63
CA ALA A 24 17.94 -1.02 68.28
C ALA A 24 18.01 -0.17 66.99
N ALA A 25 18.73 0.95 67.05
CA ALA A 25 19.12 1.71 65.86
C ALA A 25 20.63 1.53 65.63
N THR A 26 21.00 0.99 64.47
CA THR A 26 22.37 1.08 63.93
C THR A 26 22.27 1.35 62.43
N SER A 27 22.66 2.57 62.05
CA SER A 27 22.88 2.94 60.66
C SER A 27 24.23 2.40 60.20
N ASP A 28 24.25 1.49 59.24
CA ASP A 28 25.48 1.16 58.51
C ASP A 28 25.23 1.17 57.01
N MET A 29 25.98 2.03 56.32
CA MET A 29 26.03 2.10 54.87
C MET A 29 26.95 0.99 54.36
N GLN A 30 26.43 0.02 53.60
CA GLN A 30 27.27 -0.81 52.74
C GLN A 30 26.94 -0.60 51.26
N ASN A 31 27.79 0.25 50.68
CA ASN A 31 28.05 0.42 49.26
C ASN A 31 28.17 -0.94 48.54
N GLY A 32 27.26 -1.21 47.61
CA GLY A 32 27.20 -2.44 46.83
C GLY A 32 26.55 -2.17 45.46
N ASN A 33 27.36 -1.75 44.50
CA ASN A 33 26.91 -1.37 43.16
C ASN A 33 26.33 -2.58 42.39
N SER A 34 25.01 -2.60 42.18
CA SER A 34 24.33 -3.51 41.25
C SER A 34 23.20 -2.75 40.56
N GLN A 35 23.45 -2.34 39.33
CA GLN A 35 22.48 -1.65 38.49
C GLN A 35 21.39 -2.59 37.98
N GLN A 36 20.35 -1.99 37.38
CA GLN A 36 19.40 -2.63 36.45
C GLN A 36 18.46 -3.70 37.05
N ASN A 37 17.21 -3.30 37.34
CA ASN A 37 16.10 -3.60 36.41
C ASN A 37 14.86 -2.77 36.79
N MET A 38 14.73 -1.55 36.26
CA MET A 38 13.47 -0.82 36.31
C MET A 38 12.59 -1.28 35.16
N ASN A 39 11.52 -2.00 35.53
CA ASN A 39 10.40 -2.47 34.71
C ASN A 39 10.12 -1.65 33.43
N SER A 40 10.71 -2.06 32.30
CA SER A 40 10.47 -1.50 30.97
C SER A 40 9.11 -1.93 30.41
N ASN A 41 8.01 -1.42 30.98
CA ASN A 41 6.66 -1.67 30.48
C ASN A 41 6.17 -0.60 29.46
N MET A 42 7.12 -0.02 28.71
CA MET A 42 6.84 0.58 27.41
C MET A 42 7.21 -0.45 26.33
N GLN A 43 6.21 -1.17 25.86
CA GLN A 43 6.32 -2.00 24.65
C GLN A 43 6.41 -1.07 23.44
N GLN A 44 7.60 -0.50 23.23
CA GLN A 44 7.97 0.21 22.01
C GLN A 44 8.23 -0.83 20.90
N GLN A 45 7.15 -1.52 20.52
CA GLN A 45 7.10 -2.55 19.47
C GLN A 45 6.16 -2.12 18.33
N ASN A 46 6.27 -0.86 17.92
CA ASN A 46 5.88 -0.41 16.59
C ASN A 46 6.74 0.80 16.21
N MET A 47 7.09 0.92 14.93
CA MET A 47 8.03 1.92 14.35
C MET A 47 9.54 1.68 14.58
N ASN A 48 10.07 0.59 14.03
CA ASN A 48 11.43 0.49 13.48
C ASN A 48 11.42 -0.64 12.42
N SER A 49 12.00 -0.56 11.21
CA SER A 49 12.90 0.44 10.62
C SER A 49 12.65 0.49 9.11
N GLY A 50 12.77 1.65 8.46
CA GLY A 50 12.59 1.76 7.00
C GLY A 50 13.05 3.06 6.35
N MET A 51 13.50 4.06 7.13
CA MET A 51 13.96 5.33 6.57
C MET A 51 15.42 5.25 6.11
N SER A 52 15.63 4.62 4.95
CA SER A 52 16.92 4.59 4.27
C SER A 52 17.24 5.96 3.66
N THR A 53 17.95 6.80 4.42
CA THR A 53 18.38 8.12 3.96
C THR A 53 19.56 8.01 3.00
N ASN A 54 19.32 8.01 1.68
CA ASN A 54 20.41 8.17 0.71
C ASN A 54 20.01 8.91 -0.58
N GLY A 55 20.52 10.14 -0.72
CA GLY A 55 20.84 10.79 -2.00
C GLY A 55 19.70 11.26 -2.93
N SER A 56 18.51 10.67 -2.84
CA SER A 56 17.30 11.10 -3.57
C SER A 56 16.08 10.67 -2.75
N MET A 57 14.97 11.40 -2.84
CA MET A 57 13.71 11.00 -2.16
C MET A 57 13.05 9.84 -2.91
N GLN A 58 13.68 8.66 -2.86
CA GLN A 58 13.02 7.41 -3.21
C GLN A 58 12.07 7.04 -2.08
N MET A 59 10.78 6.98 -2.42
CA MET A 59 9.71 6.49 -1.57
C MET A 59 10.06 5.08 -1.07
N SER A 60 9.95 4.82 0.24
CA SER A 60 10.35 3.50 0.77
C SER A 60 9.36 2.42 0.32
N ASP A 61 9.79 1.16 0.29
CA ASP A 61 8.90 0.03 -0.02
C ASP A 61 7.68 -0.03 0.93
N ALA A 62 7.85 0.43 2.17
CA ALA A 62 6.75 0.54 3.14
C ALA A 62 5.75 1.64 2.74
N ASP A 63 6.23 2.81 2.31
CA ASP A 63 5.39 3.90 1.82
C ASP A 63 4.65 3.51 0.54
N ILE A 64 5.33 2.84 -0.40
CA ILE A 64 4.72 2.31 -1.63
C ILE A 64 3.61 1.33 -1.27
N THR A 65 3.87 0.37 -0.37
CA THR A 65 2.88 -0.61 0.09
C THR A 65 1.68 0.07 0.76
N ALA A 66 1.91 1.06 1.61
CA ALA A 66 0.86 1.84 2.27
C ALA A 66 0.00 2.64 1.27
N ALA A 67 0.64 3.29 0.29
CA ALA A 67 -0.05 4.06 -0.75
C ALA A 67 -0.93 3.17 -1.64
N ILE A 68 -0.46 1.98 -2.02
CA ILE A 68 -1.26 1.01 -2.79
C ILE A 68 -2.43 0.50 -1.95
N ASN A 69 -2.20 0.07 -0.71
CA ASN A 69 -3.28 -0.38 0.19
C ASN A 69 -4.34 0.72 0.42
N GLY A 70 -3.92 1.99 0.52
CA GLY A 70 -4.82 3.14 0.59
C GLY A 70 -5.65 3.33 -0.68
N LYS A 71 -5.03 3.26 -1.86
CA LYS A 71 -5.72 3.32 -3.16
C LYS A 71 -6.76 2.19 -3.30
N LEU A 72 -6.38 0.95 -2.98
CA LEU A 72 -7.29 -0.20 -3.05
C LEU A 72 -8.47 -0.03 -2.07
N SER A 73 -8.20 0.35 -0.82
CA SER A 73 -9.24 0.57 0.18
C SER A 73 -10.22 1.69 -0.18
N ALA A 74 -9.81 2.63 -1.04
CA ALA A 74 -10.64 3.73 -1.53
C ALA A 74 -11.42 3.41 -2.82
N ASP A 75 -11.06 2.35 -3.56
CA ASP A 75 -11.68 2.01 -4.84
C ASP A 75 -12.80 0.95 -4.68
N PRO A 76 -14.07 1.29 -4.95
CA PRO A 76 -15.21 0.39 -4.74
C PRO A 76 -15.17 -0.94 -5.53
N LEU A 77 -14.39 -1.01 -6.62
CA LEU A 77 -14.23 -2.27 -7.38
C LEU A 77 -13.27 -3.24 -6.67
N THR A 78 -12.38 -2.73 -5.82
CA THR A 78 -11.34 -3.55 -5.17
C THR A 78 -11.64 -3.87 -3.70
N THR A 79 -12.56 -3.14 -3.05
CA THR A 79 -12.99 -3.43 -1.65
C THR A 79 -13.61 -4.82 -1.44
N GLY A 80 -14.13 -5.44 -2.49
CA GLY A 80 -14.65 -6.82 -2.45
C GLY A 80 -13.60 -7.91 -2.63
N SER A 81 -12.34 -7.54 -2.82
CA SER A 81 -11.24 -8.47 -3.14
C SER A 81 -10.31 -8.70 -1.95
N THR A 82 -9.72 -9.88 -1.87
CA THR A 82 -8.76 -10.25 -0.82
C THR A 82 -7.35 -10.21 -1.41
N VAL A 83 -6.78 -9.01 -1.50
CA VAL A 83 -5.44 -8.77 -2.05
C VAL A 83 -4.49 -8.32 -0.96
N ASN A 84 -3.36 -9.01 -0.83
CA ASN A 84 -2.24 -8.64 0.03
C ASN A 84 -1.13 -8.05 -0.85
N VAL A 85 -0.71 -6.82 -0.52
CA VAL A 85 0.35 -6.09 -1.21
C VAL A 85 1.64 -6.21 -0.42
N THR A 86 2.72 -6.59 -1.09
CA THR A 86 4.09 -6.49 -0.57
C THR A 86 4.96 -5.76 -1.58
N THR A 87 5.98 -5.01 -1.13
CA THR A 87 6.91 -4.31 -2.02
C THR A 87 8.34 -4.62 -1.60
N GLN A 88 9.23 -4.80 -2.59
CA GLN A 88 10.66 -4.98 -2.37
C GLN A 88 11.44 -4.30 -3.51
N ASN A 89 12.33 -3.36 -3.15
CA ASN A 89 13.14 -2.56 -4.06
C ASN A 89 12.33 -1.81 -5.15
N GLY A 90 11.07 -1.45 -4.87
CA GLY A 90 10.11 -0.86 -5.82
C GLY A 90 9.36 -1.86 -6.71
N THR A 91 9.63 -3.17 -6.61
CA THR A 91 8.80 -4.21 -7.24
C THR A 91 7.69 -4.61 -6.28
N VAL A 92 6.44 -4.44 -6.72
CA VAL A 92 5.25 -4.79 -5.95
C VAL A 92 4.86 -6.23 -6.27
N THR A 93 4.45 -7.03 -5.28
CA THR A 93 3.82 -8.33 -5.49
C THR A 93 2.40 -8.31 -4.94
N LEU A 94 1.44 -8.64 -5.80
CA LEU A 94 0.02 -8.75 -5.49
C LEU A 94 -0.33 -10.23 -5.29
N ASN A 95 -0.79 -10.57 -4.09
CA ASN A 95 -1.10 -11.95 -3.70
C ASN A 95 -2.56 -12.06 -3.25
N GLY A 96 -3.26 -13.12 -3.66
CA GLY A 96 -4.59 -13.44 -3.15
C GLY A 96 -5.62 -13.63 -4.25
N THR A 97 -6.83 -13.13 -4.04
CA THR A 97 -7.99 -13.45 -4.90
C THR A 97 -8.91 -12.24 -5.09
N VAL A 98 -9.20 -11.92 -6.34
CA VAL A 98 -10.22 -10.95 -6.76
C VAL A 98 -11.46 -11.67 -7.34
N ASN A 99 -12.57 -10.97 -7.54
CA ASN A 99 -13.82 -11.62 -7.97
C ASN A 99 -13.93 -11.69 -9.50
N THR A 100 -13.58 -10.61 -10.20
CA THR A 100 -13.73 -10.48 -11.66
C THR A 100 -12.43 -10.08 -12.37
N ASP A 101 -12.39 -10.27 -13.70
CA ASP A 101 -11.29 -9.79 -14.55
C ASP A 101 -11.17 -8.24 -14.54
N ALA A 102 -12.28 -7.53 -14.29
CA ALA A 102 -12.27 -6.07 -14.11
C ALA A 102 -11.60 -5.67 -12.79
N ASP A 103 -11.81 -6.45 -11.72
CA ASP A 103 -11.13 -6.26 -10.44
C ASP A 103 -9.61 -6.43 -10.63
N VAL A 104 -9.15 -7.45 -11.38
CA VAL A 104 -7.71 -7.63 -11.72
C VAL A 104 -7.17 -6.38 -12.37
N SER A 105 -7.86 -5.92 -13.42
CA SER A 105 -7.45 -4.75 -14.18
C SER A 105 -7.30 -3.53 -13.26
N LYS A 106 -8.26 -3.31 -12.35
CA LYS A 106 -8.21 -2.15 -11.46
C LYS A 106 -7.13 -2.27 -10.37
N VAL A 107 -6.97 -3.43 -9.75
CA VAL A 107 -5.93 -3.67 -8.73
C VAL A 107 -4.53 -3.46 -9.34
N VAL A 108 -4.28 -3.99 -10.54
CA VAL A 108 -2.98 -3.86 -11.23
C VAL A 108 -2.73 -2.42 -11.67
N GLU A 109 -3.73 -1.73 -12.25
CA GLU A 109 -3.63 -0.32 -12.65
C GLU A 109 -3.34 0.59 -11.43
N LEU A 110 -4.02 0.38 -10.30
CA LEU A 110 -3.79 1.15 -9.07
C LEU A 110 -2.41 0.90 -8.46
N ALA A 111 -1.91 -0.34 -8.50
CA ALA A 111 -0.55 -0.67 -8.09
C ALA A 111 0.49 0.01 -8.99
N GLU A 112 0.45 -0.24 -10.29
CA GLU A 112 1.44 0.23 -11.27
C GLU A 112 1.45 1.77 -11.41
N SER A 113 0.31 2.43 -11.20
CA SER A 113 0.18 3.90 -11.15
C SER A 113 0.71 4.57 -9.86
N THR A 114 1.35 3.83 -8.96
CA THR A 114 1.87 4.38 -7.70
C THR A 114 3.29 4.89 -7.88
N ALA A 115 3.59 6.05 -7.28
CA ALA A 115 4.94 6.61 -7.27
C ALA A 115 5.95 5.61 -6.66
N GLY A 116 7.16 5.55 -7.23
CA GLY A 116 8.21 4.63 -6.79
C GLY A 116 8.07 3.17 -7.28
N VAL A 117 6.92 2.76 -7.81
CA VAL A 117 6.74 1.43 -8.40
C VAL A 117 7.55 1.29 -9.69
N LYS A 118 8.23 0.15 -9.84
CA LYS A 118 9.07 -0.21 -11.00
C LYS A 118 8.44 -1.31 -11.85
N ASP A 119 7.82 -2.29 -11.21
CA ASP A 119 7.05 -3.37 -11.82
C ASP A 119 6.05 -3.96 -10.80
N VAL A 120 4.97 -4.56 -11.29
CA VAL A 120 3.96 -5.26 -10.49
C VAL A 120 3.93 -6.75 -10.85
N ASN A 121 4.35 -7.61 -9.92
CA ASN A 121 4.23 -9.06 -10.01
C ASN A 121 2.82 -9.50 -9.60
N THR A 122 2.15 -10.26 -10.48
CA THR A 122 0.79 -10.78 -10.30
C THR A 122 0.73 -12.31 -10.29
N THR A 123 1.86 -13.02 -10.17
CA THR A 123 1.94 -14.49 -10.27
C THR A 123 1.04 -15.21 -9.25
N ASN A 124 0.81 -14.59 -8.09
CA ASN A 124 -0.01 -15.13 -7.00
C ASN A 124 -1.40 -14.48 -6.91
N LEU A 125 -1.84 -13.77 -7.95
CA LEU A 125 -3.15 -13.11 -8.02
C LEU A 125 -4.14 -13.99 -8.80
N ASN A 126 -5.20 -14.43 -8.11
CA ASN A 126 -6.21 -15.34 -8.64
C ASN A 126 -7.54 -14.63 -8.86
N VAL A 127 -8.40 -15.19 -9.70
CA VAL A 127 -9.76 -14.67 -9.97
C VAL A 127 -10.76 -15.80 -9.76
N LYS A 128 -11.85 -15.53 -9.03
CA LYS A 128 -12.89 -16.53 -8.75
C LYS A 128 -13.63 -16.97 -10.01
N GLU A 129 -14.07 -16.00 -10.82
CA GLU A 129 -15.02 -16.21 -11.92
C GLU A 129 -14.39 -16.06 -13.32
N SER A 130 -13.06 -16.17 -13.45
CA SER A 130 -12.42 -15.98 -14.76
C SER A 130 -12.62 -17.19 -15.67
N LYS A 131 -12.98 -16.92 -16.92
CA LYS A 131 -13.23 -17.92 -17.97
C LYS A 131 -12.24 -17.81 -19.13
N GLN A 132 -11.25 -16.92 -19.04
CA GLN A 132 -10.33 -16.56 -20.14
C GLN A 132 -8.90 -16.33 -19.61
N PRO A 133 -7.87 -16.35 -20.47
CA PRO A 133 -6.50 -16.00 -20.08
C PRO A 133 -6.39 -14.53 -19.66
N LEU A 134 -5.95 -14.29 -18.42
CA LEU A 134 -5.82 -12.94 -17.84
C LEU A 134 -4.62 -12.14 -18.35
N ALA A 135 -3.75 -12.73 -19.18
CA ALA A 135 -2.48 -12.14 -19.58
C ALA A 135 -2.65 -10.76 -20.25
N ASP A 136 -3.54 -10.66 -21.25
CA ASP A 136 -3.81 -9.41 -21.96
C ASP A 136 -4.50 -8.36 -21.06
N THR A 137 -5.33 -8.78 -20.12
CA THR A 137 -5.95 -7.88 -19.12
C THR A 137 -4.90 -7.28 -18.18
N ILE A 138 -3.96 -8.09 -17.70
CA ILE A 138 -2.85 -7.65 -16.85
C ILE A 138 -1.90 -6.73 -17.63
N ILE A 139 -1.56 -7.06 -18.87
CA ILE A 139 -0.75 -6.20 -19.76
C ILE A 139 -1.45 -4.86 -19.96
N THR A 140 -2.74 -4.86 -20.30
CA THR A 140 -3.54 -3.63 -20.50
C THR A 140 -3.53 -2.75 -19.25
N ALA A 141 -3.74 -3.34 -18.07
CA ALA A 141 -3.73 -2.62 -16.80
C ALA A 141 -2.35 -2.05 -16.43
N LYS A 142 -1.27 -2.80 -16.71
CA LYS A 142 0.11 -2.31 -16.55
C LYS A 142 0.40 -1.11 -17.47
N VAL A 143 0.04 -1.20 -18.75
CA VAL A 143 0.24 -0.11 -19.72
C VAL A 143 -0.53 1.15 -19.30
N ARG A 144 -1.77 1.02 -18.82
CA ARG A 144 -2.54 2.15 -18.26
C ARG A 144 -1.90 2.71 -17.00
N GLY A 145 -1.50 1.83 -16.07
CA GLY A 145 -0.85 2.21 -14.82
C GLY A 145 0.46 2.98 -15.01
N ILE A 146 1.34 2.53 -15.91
CA ILE A 146 2.59 3.24 -16.20
C ILE A 146 2.33 4.58 -16.89
N PHE A 147 1.34 4.70 -17.78
CA PHE A 147 0.97 6.02 -18.35
C PHE A 147 0.50 7.00 -17.27
N ILE A 148 -0.34 6.54 -16.33
CA ILE A 148 -0.76 7.34 -15.17
C ILE A 148 0.46 7.73 -14.31
N ARG A 149 1.35 6.77 -14.00
CA ARG A 149 2.55 7.02 -13.18
C ARG A 149 3.46 8.07 -13.82
N GLU A 150 3.76 7.91 -15.11
CA GLU A 150 4.67 8.81 -15.83
C GLU A 150 4.06 10.21 -15.96
N LYS A 151 2.75 10.34 -16.19
CA LYS A 151 2.09 11.66 -16.25
C LYS A 151 2.01 12.37 -14.89
N LEU A 152 1.95 11.63 -13.78
CA LEU A 152 1.85 12.22 -12.43
C LEU A 152 3.22 12.45 -11.77
N PHE A 153 4.22 11.62 -12.07
CA PHE A 153 5.48 11.54 -11.31
C PHE A 153 6.75 11.36 -12.18
N GLY A 154 6.62 11.27 -13.50
CA GLY A 154 7.75 11.09 -14.42
C GLY A 154 8.08 12.35 -15.22
N ASP A 155 9.25 12.33 -15.85
CA ASP A 155 9.73 13.43 -16.71
C ASP A 155 9.15 13.38 -18.14
N LYS A 156 8.42 12.32 -18.49
CA LYS A 156 7.86 12.12 -19.84
C LYS A 156 6.46 12.69 -19.91
N ASP A 157 6.26 13.70 -20.75
CA ASP A 157 4.91 14.14 -21.06
C ASP A 157 4.15 13.04 -21.84
N ILE A 158 2.98 12.67 -21.30
CA ILE A 158 2.08 11.62 -21.81
C ILE A 158 0.63 12.12 -21.65
N SER A 159 -0.16 12.05 -22.71
CA SER A 159 -1.61 12.22 -22.61
C SER A 159 -2.25 10.93 -22.10
N VAL A 160 -2.73 10.90 -20.85
CA VAL A 160 -3.41 9.72 -20.30
C VAL A 160 -4.89 9.68 -20.73
N MET A 161 -5.57 10.83 -20.69
CA MET A 161 -7.00 10.91 -21.01
C MET A 161 -7.31 10.77 -22.51
N GLY A 162 -6.32 11.01 -23.38
CA GLY A 162 -6.48 10.91 -24.82
C GLY A 162 -6.10 9.55 -25.42
N ILE A 163 -5.53 8.63 -24.63
CA ILE A 163 -5.01 7.34 -25.13
C ILE A 163 -5.90 6.18 -24.68
N GLY A 164 -6.53 5.53 -25.64
CA GLY A 164 -7.12 4.20 -25.50
C GLY A 164 -6.03 3.12 -25.52
N VAL A 165 -6.19 2.11 -24.65
CA VAL A 165 -5.29 0.95 -24.55
C VAL A 165 -6.11 -0.32 -24.51
N GLU A 166 -5.86 -1.20 -25.47
CA GLU A 166 -6.38 -2.58 -25.56
C GLU A 166 -5.22 -3.53 -25.84
N THR A 167 -5.32 -4.79 -25.40
CA THR A 167 -4.32 -5.83 -25.70
C THR A 167 -5.01 -7.09 -26.21
N ASN A 168 -4.43 -7.74 -27.22
CA ASN A 168 -4.89 -9.01 -27.75
C ASN A 168 -3.68 -9.87 -28.15
N ASN A 169 -3.56 -11.07 -27.58
CA ASN A 169 -2.45 -12.01 -27.76
C ASN A 169 -1.07 -11.34 -27.61
N GLY A 170 -0.89 -10.53 -26.57
CA GLY A 170 0.34 -9.76 -26.31
C GLY A 170 0.63 -8.61 -27.28
N THR A 171 -0.25 -8.32 -28.24
CA THR A 171 -0.19 -7.11 -29.06
C THR A 171 -1.00 -6.00 -28.40
N VAL A 172 -0.34 -4.90 -28.04
CA VAL A 172 -0.97 -3.70 -27.46
C VAL A 172 -1.37 -2.76 -28.59
N TYR A 173 -2.62 -2.32 -28.58
CA TYR A 173 -3.17 -1.33 -29.49
C TYR A 173 -3.34 -0.01 -28.75
N LEU A 174 -2.65 1.04 -29.24
CA LEU A 174 -2.77 2.40 -28.74
C LEU A 174 -3.60 3.24 -29.71
N THR A 175 -4.68 3.86 -29.23
CA THR A 175 -5.64 4.62 -30.05
C THR A 175 -5.97 5.97 -29.42
N GLY A 176 -6.54 6.89 -30.19
CA GLY A 176 -6.93 8.22 -29.71
C GLY A 176 -5.92 9.31 -30.06
N THR A 177 -5.82 10.35 -29.24
CA THR A 177 -5.21 11.63 -29.63
C THR A 177 -4.21 12.15 -28.60
N VAL A 178 -3.05 12.61 -29.10
CA VAL A 178 -1.95 13.21 -28.34
C VAL A 178 -1.65 14.63 -28.83
N ASP A 179 -1.03 15.46 -28.00
CA ASP A 179 -0.72 16.85 -28.35
C ASP A 179 0.55 16.98 -29.20
N THR A 180 1.50 16.03 -29.08
CA THR A 180 2.77 16.04 -29.82
C THR A 180 3.17 14.66 -30.31
N GLN A 181 3.99 14.60 -31.36
CA GLN A 181 4.60 13.34 -31.82
C GLN A 181 5.50 12.71 -30.75
N GLU A 182 6.10 13.51 -29.87
CA GLU A 182 6.92 13.01 -28.76
C GLU A 182 6.09 12.26 -27.71
N GLN A 183 4.90 12.77 -27.34
CA GLN A 183 3.95 12.04 -26.49
C GLN A 183 3.59 10.67 -27.10
N ALA A 184 3.32 10.62 -28.42
CA ALA A 184 3.03 9.36 -29.12
C ALA A 184 4.21 8.38 -29.05
N ASN A 185 5.42 8.87 -29.32
CA ASN A 185 6.65 8.07 -29.29
C ASN A 185 6.95 7.54 -27.88
N ASN A 186 6.72 8.35 -26.85
CA ASN A 186 6.92 7.96 -25.46
C ASN A 186 5.87 6.94 -24.99
N ALA A 187 4.60 7.09 -25.38
CA ALA A 187 3.55 6.11 -25.11
C ALA A 187 3.88 4.73 -25.70
N VAL A 188 4.37 4.68 -26.95
CA VAL A 188 4.82 3.43 -27.59
C VAL A 188 5.99 2.81 -26.84
N LYS A 189 7.03 3.58 -26.50
CA LYS A 189 8.20 3.07 -25.75
C LYS A 189 7.83 2.52 -24.37
N LEU A 190 6.96 3.23 -23.64
CA LEU A 190 6.48 2.79 -22.33
C LEU A 190 5.67 1.50 -22.44
N ALA A 191 4.75 1.39 -23.41
CA ALA A 191 4.01 0.16 -23.66
C ALA A 191 4.94 -1.02 -24.02
N GLN A 192 5.97 -0.79 -24.85
CA GLN A 192 6.98 -1.80 -25.20
C GLN A 192 7.83 -2.28 -24.01
N SER A 193 7.92 -1.50 -22.93
CA SER A 193 8.69 -1.88 -21.73
C SER A 193 7.97 -2.86 -20.80
N ILE A 194 6.67 -3.08 -20.99
CA ILE A 194 5.86 -3.95 -20.14
C ILE A 194 6.12 -5.43 -20.48
N SER A 195 6.47 -6.22 -19.46
CA SER A 195 6.65 -7.67 -19.60
C SER A 195 5.38 -8.35 -20.14
N GLY A 196 5.54 -9.21 -21.15
CA GLY A 196 4.46 -9.87 -21.87
C GLY A 196 4.02 -9.18 -23.17
N VAL A 197 4.41 -7.92 -23.39
CA VAL A 197 4.16 -7.23 -24.67
C VAL A 197 5.08 -7.79 -25.75
N GLN A 198 4.47 -8.33 -26.80
CA GLN A 198 5.16 -8.87 -27.97
C GLN A 198 5.25 -7.83 -29.11
N LYS A 199 4.24 -6.97 -29.22
CA LYS A 199 4.13 -5.94 -30.26
C LYS A 199 3.32 -4.76 -29.73
N VAL A 200 3.62 -3.56 -30.23
CA VAL A 200 2.76 -2.38 -30.04
C VAL A 200 2.36 -1.85 -31.41
N GLU A 201 1.05 -1.71 -31.65
CA GLU A 201 0.48 -1.05 -32.82
C GLU A 201 -0.13 0.29 -32.39
N SER A 202 0.42 1.38 -32.92
CA SER A 202 -0.05 2.73 -32.63
C SER A 202 -0.92 3.27 -33.76
N LYS A 203 -2.11 3.74 -33.40
CA LYS A 203 -3.02 4.56 -34.20
C LYS A 203 -3.29 5.87 -33.46
N LEU A 204 -2.26 6.41 -32.79
CA LEU A 204 -2.32 7.70 -32.10
C LEU A 204 -2.24 8.84 -33.13
N GLU A 205 -3.21 9.72 -33.09
CA GLU A 205 -3.25 10.93 -33.90
C GLU A 205 -2.65 12.10 -33.13
N VAL A 206 -1.71 12.84 -33.74
CA VAL A 206 -1.21 14.10 -33.16
C VAL A 206 -2.20 15.20 -33.52
N LYS A 207 -2.66 15.98 -32.53
CA LYS A 207 -3.49 17.16 -32.78
C LYS A 207 -2.78 18.05 -33.79
N ALA A 208 -3.47 18.40 -34.87
CA ALA A 208 -2.97 19.42 -35.78
C ALA A 208 -2.72 20.70 -34.98
N ALA A 209 -1.52 21.26 -35.07
CA ALA A 209 -1.23 22.56 -34.50
C ALA A 209 -2.21 23.56 -35.09
N SER A 210 -3.08 24.14 -34.25
CA SER A 210 -4.09 25.10 -34.68
C SER A 210 -3.40 26.38 -35.14
N SER A 211 -3.13 26.46 -36.44
CA SER A 211 -2.58 27.65 -37.09
C SER A 211 -3.52 28.82 -36.83
N SER A 212 -3.06 29.74 -35.98
CA SER A 212 -3.73 30.97 -35.56
C SER A 212 -3.00 32.16 -36.16
#